data_AF-A0A931V174-F1
#
_entry.id   AF-A0A931V174-F1
#
_cell.length_a   1.000
_cell.length_b   1.000
_cell.length_c   1.000
_cell.angle_alpha   90.00
_cell.angle_beta   90.00
_cell.angle_gamma   90.00
#
_symmetry.space_group_name_H-M   'P 1'
#
loop_
_entity.id
_entity.type
_entity.pdbx_description
1 polymer ?
#
loop_
_entity_poly.entity_id
_entity_poly.type
_entity_poly.pdbx_seq_one_letter_code
_entity_poly.pdbx_strand_id
1 'polypeptide(L)'
;MSRLWFATLLLGCQAIAGLNGTEPYPAGAPDADAIDAAPCSGTSLRCGATCVDPTNSEQHCGRCGNSCPAGVPCVGGTCQCPGGLVGCSGSCVDTRTNNAHCGACGSACPPGATCTAGACACPSPLLACGGRCVDPTTDGANCGGCGIACGPGGECVAGKCACKPGYAECAGTCADLQADPLHCSACGSKCPTPFSGCAAGECGCAPSATLCTDRCVATSDDALACGSCGSPCGPREVCGGAGTCACRPGLARCGAACVDLSSDPLNCGSCGQTCTSGVNDICEGTTCGKKCSAPRTLCGRSCVDLLRDPLNCGSCDRPCAAGQVCANGACVATTPAIGCTSCPCSLCGAYAPGSVCCPGAPGAKWPTCVAASVCP
;
A
#
# COMPACT_ATOMS: atom_id res chain seq x y z
N MET A 1 -41.75 -2.05 -10.48
CA MET A 1 -43.05 -2.03 -11.19
C MET A 1 -43.58 -0.60 -11.15
N SER A 2 -44.38 -0.18 -12.15
CA SER A 2 -45.19 1.07 -12.20
C SER A 2 -44.41 2.41 -12.18
N ARG A 3 -44.73 3.47 -12.95
CA ARG A 3 -46.01 4.11 -13.39
C ARG A 3 -46.71 4.87 -12.26
N LEU A 4 -47.23 6.11 -12.38
CA LEU A 4 -47.17 7.22 -13.36
C LEU A 4 -47.02 8.55 -12.53
N TRP A 5 -47.02 9.82 -12.99
CA TRP A 5 -47.40 10.54 -14.23
C TRP A 5 -46.37 11.70 -14.49
N PHE A 6 -46.60 12.91 -15.06
CA PHE A 6 -47.75 13.63 -15.67
C PHE A 6 -47.27 14.77 -16.61
N ALA A 7 -47.99 14.98 -17.72
CA ALA A 7 -48.44 16.26 -18.35
C ALA A 7 -47.45 17.46 -18.60
N THR A 8 -47.63 18.36 -19.58
CA THR A 8 -48.76 18.66 -20.50
C THR A 8 -48.27 19.41 -21.77
N LEU A 9 -48.95 19.20 -22.91
CA LEU A 9 -49.34 20.13 -24.03
C LEU A 9 -48.49 21.42 -24.32
N LEU A 10 -48.25 21.88 -25.57
CA LEU A 10 -49.04 21.91 -26.83
C LEU A 10 -48.16 22.20 -28.08
N LEU A 11 -48.71 21.95 -29.30
CA LEU A 11 -48.40 22.55 -30.63
C LEU A 11 -46.91 22.68 -31.09
N GLY A 12 -46.46 22.23 -32.27
CA GLY A 12 -47.03 21.61 -33.49
C GLY A 12 -45.83 21.22 -34.40
N CYS A 13 -45.93 20.67 -35.61
CA CYS A 13 -47.04 20.39 -36.53
C CYS A 13 -46.94 18.92 -37.04
N GLN A 14 -47.97 18.37 -37.69
CA GLN A 14 -47.98 16.96 -38.12
C GLN A 14 -47.70 16.72 -39.61
N ALA A 15 -47.14 15.53 -39.82
CA ALA A 15 -46.77 14.83 -41.05
C ALA A 15 -47.70 14.97 -42.27
N ILE A 16 -47.07 14.84 -43.44
CA ILE A 16 -47.57 14.03 -44.56
C ILE A 16 -46.48 12.99 -44.88
N ALA A 17 -46.87 11.79 -45.28
CA ALA A 17 -45.97 10.68 -45.61
C ALA A 17 -46.06 10.29 -47.10
N GLY A 18 -44.98 9.71 -47.64
CA GLY A 18 -44.77 9.51 -49.08
C GLY A 18 -44.00 10.67 -49.70
N LEU A 19 -43.21 10.48 -50.75
CA LEU A 19 -43.13 9.35 -51.68
C LEU A 19 -41.69 8.83 -51.86
N ASN A 20 -41.54 7.59 -52.36
CA ASN A 20 -40.27 7.15 -52.96
C ASN A 20 -40.04 7.94 -54.26
N GLY A 21 -39.00 8.78 -54.30
CA GLY A 21 -38.65 9.61 -55.45
C GLY A 21 -37.30 9.23 -56.04
N THR A 22 -37.26 8.20 -56.88
CA THR A 22 -36.10 7.92 -57.76
C THR A 22 -36.24 8.73 -59.05
N GLU A 23 -35.96 10.02 -59.00
CA GLU A 23 -35.89 10.91 -60.17
C GLU A 23 -34.54 11.66 -60.18
N PRO A 24 -34.02 12.06 -61.36
CA PRO A 24 -32.61 12.39 -61.52
C PRO A 24 -32.24 13.81 -61.08
N TYR A 25 -30.94 14.01 -60.79
CA TYR A 25 -30.35 15.35 -60.82
C TYR A 25 -30.60 16.00 -62.20
N PRO A 26 -31.12 17.23 -62.26
CA PRO A 26 -31.37 17.89 -63.54
C PRO A 26 -30.04 18.17 -64.25
N ALA A 27 -29.95 17.73 -65.51
CA ALA A 27 -28.77 17.96 -66.32
C ALA A 27 -28.70 19.43 -66.77
N GLY A 28 -27.62 20.12 -66.41
CA GLY A 28 -27.13 21.31 -67.11
C GLY A 28 -27.97 22.58 -66.99
N ALA A 29 -27.94 23.22 -65.82
CA ALA A 29 -27.71 24.66 -65.81
C ALA A 29 -26.19 24.88 -65.85
N PRO A 30 -25.62 25.54 -66.87
CA PRO A 30 -24.18 25.81 -66.90
C PRO A 30 -23.83 26.97 -65.96
N ASP A 31 -22.84 26.78 -65.08
CA ASP A 31 -22.20 27.90 -64.39
C ASP A 31 -21.52 28.80 -65.43
N ALA A 32 -21.92 30.07 -65.47
CA ALA A 32 -21.64 31.01 -66.56
C ALA A 32 -20.21 31.60 -66.57
N ASP A 33 -19.24 30.90 -66.00
CA ASP A 33 -17.82 31.31 -65.86
C ASP A 33 -16.82 30.18 -66.24
N ALA A 34 -17.29 29.10 -66.87
CA ALA A 34 -16.49 27.87 -67.07
C ALA A 34 -16.25 27.44 -68.54
N ILE A 35 -16.37 28.35 -69.52
CA ILE A 35 -16.31 28.02 -70.96
C ILE A 35 -14.95 28.21 -71.66
N ASP A 36 -13.90 28.68 -70.97
CA ASP A 36 -12.54 28.77 -71.55
C ASP A 36 -11.43 28.27 -70.58
N ALA A 37 -11.80 27.38 -69.67
CA ALA A 37 -10.84 26.69 -68.80
C ALA A 37 -10.18 25.54 -69.56
N ALA A 38 -9.07 25.86 -70.25
CA ALA A 38 -8.31 24.94 -71.10
C ALA A 38 -8.08 23.55 -70.45
N PRO A 39 -8.19 22.45 -71.21
CA PRO A 39 -7.99 21.10 -70.69
C PRO A 39 -6.54 20.92 -70.21
N CYS A 40 -6.36 20.25 -69.07
CA CYS A 40 -5.04 20.01 -68.51
C CYS A 40 -4.19 19.13 -69.43
N SER A 41 -2.99 19.60 -69.76
CA SER A 41 -2.05 18.85 -70.60
C SER A 41 -1.53 17.59 -69.91
N GLY A 42 -1.46 16.48 -70.65
CA GLY A 42 -0.88 15.22 -70.17
C GLY A 42 -1.79 14.48 -69.20
N THR A 43 -1.23 14.05 -68.07
CA THR A 43 -1.90 13.21 -67.05
C THR A 43 -2.45 13.98 -65.85
N SER A 44 -2.35 15.32 -65.86
CA SER A 44 -2.82 16.19 -64.77
C SER A 44 -4.35 16.25 -64.70
N LEU A 45 -4.90 16.20 -63.49
CA LEU A 45 -6.34 16.36 -63.26
C LEU A 45 -6.72 17.84 -63.13
N ARG A 46 -7.91 18.19 -63.63
CA ARG A 46 -8.50 19.49 -63.39
C ARG A 46 -9.27 19.49 -62.06
N CYS A 47 -8.77 20.22 -61.08
CA CYS A 47 -9.38 20.33 -59.75
C CYS A 47 -9.87 21.76 -59.52
N GLY A 48 -11.10 22.03 -59.99
CA GLY A 48 -11.67 23.38 -60.00
C GLY A 48 -11.01 24.27 -61.05
N ALA A 49 -10.37 25.35 -60.61
CA ALA A 49 -9.68 26.31 -61.48
C ALA A 49 -8.23 25.90 -61.83
N THR A 50 -7.65 24.90 -61.16
CA THR A 50 -6.24 24.51 -61.35
C THR A 50 -6.08 23.13 -61.98
N CYS A 51 -4.99 22.96 -62.71
CA CYS A 51 -4.47 21.66 -63.13
C CYS A 51 -3.42 21.20 -62.13
N VAL A 52 -3.56 19.98 -61.60
CA VAL A 52 -2.63 19.38 -60.64
C VAL A 52 -2.21 18.00 -61.10
N ASP A 53 -0.95 17.64 -60.87
CA ASP A 53 -0.47 16.29 -61.13
C ASP A 53 -0.93 15.37 -59.98
N PRO A 54 -1.84 14.40 -60.24
CA PRO A 54 -2.35 13.52 -59.19
C PRO A 54 -1.28 12.52 -58.71
N THR A 55 -0.15 12.38 -59.40
CA THR A 55 0.85 11.35 -59.10
C THR A 55 1.79 11.73 -57.96
N ASN A 56 1.93 13.03 -57.67
CA ASN A 56 2.84 13.61 -56.68
C ASN A 56 2.20 14.71 -55.80
N SER A 57 1.01 15.22 -56.12
CA SER A 57 0.32 16.19 -55.25
C SER A 57 -0.18 15.56 -53.96
N GLU A 58 0.40 15.95 -52.82
CA GLU A 58 -0.05 15.54 -51.47
C GLU A 58 -1.48 15.96 -51.14
N GLN A 59 -2.07 16.90 -51.90
CA GLN A 59 -3.41 17.44 -51.66
C GLN A 59 -4.48 16.86 -52.61
N HIS A 60 -4.06 16.27 -53.73
CA HIS A 60 -4.91 15.75 -54.82
C HIS A 60 -4.45 14.36 -55.29
N CYS A 61 -3.95 13.53 -54.37
CA CYS A 61 -3.25 12.30 -54.70
C CYS A 61 -4.20 11.25 -55.29
N GLY A 62 -3.95 10.85 -56.54
CA GLY A 62 -4.80 9.95 -57.33
C GLY A 62 -6.13 10.55 -57.82
N ARG A 63 -6.70 11.53 -57.09
CA ARG A 63 -7.93 12.26 -57.45
C ARG A 63 -8.00 13.62 -56.73
N CYS A 64 -8.77 14.55 -57.28
CA CYS A 64 -9.00 15.87 -56.67
C CYS A 64 -9.47 15.79 -55.22
N GLY A 65 -8.90 16.64 -54.34
CA GLY A 65 -9.28 16.75 -52.94
C GLY A 65 -8.88 15.56 -52.06
N ASN A 66 -8.21 14.54 -52.62
CA ASN A 66 -7.72 13.40 -51.86
C ASN A 66 -6.35 13.72 -51.25
N SER A 67 -6.38 14.53 -50.20
CA SER A 67 -5.19 14.89 -49.44
C SER A 67 -4.66 13.68 -48.66
N CYS A 68 -3.35 13.47 -48.69
CA CYS A 68 -2.68 12.44 -47.93
C CYS A 68 -2.68 12.78 -46.42
N PRO A 69 -2.59 11.76 -45.54
CA PRO A 69 -2.30 11.99 -44.13
C PRO A 69 -1.00 12.79 -43.98
N ALA A 70 -0.91 13.63 -42.94
CA ALA A 70 0.28 14.42 -42.66
C ALA A 70 1.56 13.56 -42.67
N GLY A 71 2.64 14.06 -43.26
CA GLY A 71 3.93 13.36 -43.33
C GLY A 71 3.94 12.07 -44.16
N VAL A 72 2.91 11.81 -44.97
CA VAL A 72 2.87 10.73 -45.97
C VAL A 72 2.79 11.34 -47.38
N PRO A 73 3.82 11.19 -48.22
CA PRO A 73 3.83 11.80 -49.54
C PRO A 73 2.89 11.08 -50.51
N CYS A 74 2.52 11.77 -51.59
CA CYS A 74 1.90 11.13 -52.74
C CYS A 74 2.98 10.53 -53.65
N VAL A 75 2.93 9.22 -53.91
CA VAL A 75 3.87 8.51 -54.76
C VAL A 75 3.11 7.63 -55.75
N GLY A 76 3.17 7.98 -57.04
CA GLY A 76 2.51 7.24 -58.11
C GLY A 76 0.98 7.31 -58.05
N GLY A 77 0.42 8.37 -57.46
CA GLY A 77 -1.04 8.53 -57.31
C GLY A 77 -1.63 7.81 -56.10
N THR A 78 -0.79 7.35 -55.17
CA THR A 78 -1.21 6.76 -53.90
C THR A 78 -0.47 7.42 -52.74
N CYS A 79 -1.17 7.63 -51.62
CA CYS A 79 -0.56 8.13 -50.38
C CYS A 79 0.18 6.98 -49.71
N GLN A 80 1.49 6.90 -49.91
CA GLN A 80 2.33 5.81 -49.42
C GLN A 80 3.71 6.32 -49.01
N CYS A 81 4.33 5.65 -48.05
CA CYS A 81 5.68 5.99 -47.64
C CYS A 81 6.72 5.53 -48.68
N PRO A 82 7.83 6.27 -48.86
CA PRO A 82 8.95 5.85 -49.69
C PRO A 82 9.47 4.47 -49.29
N GLY A 83 9.96 3.70 -50.27
CA GLY A 83 10.26 2.27 -50.12
C GLY A 83 11.12 1.93 -48.89
N GLY A 84 10.58 1.07 -48.03
CA GLY A 84 11.23 0.64 -46.78
C GLY A 84 10.81 1.41 -45.52
N LEU A 85 10.08 2.52 -45.65
CA LEU A 85 9.53 3.28 -44.52
C LEU A 85 8.07 2.87 -44.24
N VAL A 86 7.65 2.94 -42.98
CA VAL A 86 6.27 2.66 -42.53
C VAL A 86 5.58 3.95 -42.10
N GLY A 87 4.31 4.12 -42.47
CA GLY A 87 3.51 5.27 -42.05
C GLY A 87 3.02 5.12 -40.62
N CYS A 88 3.52 5.95 -39.71
CA CYS A 88 3.20 5.93 -38.30
C CYS A 88 2.65 7.29 -37.84
N SER A 89 1.34 7.35 -37.61
CA SER A 89 0.63 8.46 -36.93
C SER A 89 1.02 9.88 -37.35
N GLY A 90 1.26 10.11 -38.65
CA GLY A 90 1.60 11.42 -39.20
C GLY A 90 3.04 11.58 -39.71
N SER A 91 3.81 10.49 -39.86
CA SER A 91 5.13 10.51 -40.50
C SER A 91 5.55 9.13 -41.03
N CYS A 92 6.36 9.11 -42.10
CA CYS A 92 7.05 7.92 -42.56
C CYS A 92 8.36 7.67 -41.77
N VAL A 93 8.53 6.49 -41.19
CA VAL A 93 9.69 6.14 -40.34
C VAL A 93 10.32 4.81 -40.75
N ASP A 94 11.64 4.67 -40.63
CA ASP A 94 12.33 3.37 -40.75
C ASP A 94 12.15 2.61 -39.44
N THR A 95 11.19 1.70 -39.38
CA THR A 95 10.95 0.87 -38.18
C THR A 95 12.10 -0.08 -37.88
N ARG A 96 13.10 -0.19 -38.75
CA ARG A 96 14.29 -1.03 -38.52
C ARG A 96 15.38 -0.33 -37.70
N THR A 97 15.31 0.99 -37.58
CA THR A 97 16.35 1.83 -36.94
C THR A 97 15.78 2.91 -35.99
N ASN A 98 14.50 3.28 -36.11
CA ASN A 98 13.89 4.28 -35.24
C ASN A 98 13.57 3.71 -33.85
N ASN A 99 14.27 4.22 -32.82
CA ASN A 99 14.13 3.82 -31.42
C ASN A 99 12.72 4.01 -30.80
N ALA A 100 11.84 4.83 -31.39
CA ALA A 100 10.47 5.04 -30.93
C ALA A 100 9.42 4.22 -31.71
N HIS A 101 9.82 3.56 -32.80
CA HIS A 101 8.94 2.82 -33.72
C HIS A 101 9.59 1.50 -34.16
N CYS A 102 10.27 0.80 -33.26
CA CYS A 102 11.11 -0.35 -33.62
C CYS A 102 10.26 -1.58 -33.93
N GLY A 103 10.41 -2.14 -35.12
CA GLY A 103 9.57 -3.21 -35.67
C GLY A 103 8.19 -2.70 -36.13
N ALA A 104 7.50 -1.93 -35.28
CA ALA A 104 6.17 -1.37 -35.55
C ALA A 104 5.97 0.04 -34.97
N CYS A 105 4.94 0.75 -35.46
CA CYS A 105 4.60 2.09 -35.01
C CYS A 105 4.36 2.18 -33.50
N GLY A 106 4.99 3.14 -32.82
CA GLY A 106 4.87 3.35 -31.38
C GLY A 106 5.51 2.26 -30.50
N SER A 107 6.16 1.25 -31.11
CA SER A 107 6.92 0.22 -30.40
C SER A 107 8.28 0.77 -30.00
N ALA A 108 8.29 1.66 -29.01
CA ALA A 108 9.51 2.28 -28.51
C ALA A 108 10.39 1.25 -27.78
N CYS A 109 11.70 1.33 -28.01
CA CYS A 109 12.66 0.48 -27.31
C CYS A 109 12.77 0.84 -25.83
N PRO A 110 13.00 -0.16 -24.95
CA PRO A 110 13.13 0.07 -23.52
C PRO A 110 14.37 0.91 -23.17
N PRO A 111 14.44 1.49 -21.96
CA PRO A 111 15.58 2.29 -21.52
C PRO A 111 16.92 1.57 -21.69
N GLY A 112 17.86 2.23 -22.38
CA GLY A 112 19.19 1.72 -22.69
C GLY A 112 19.29 0.81 -23.92
N ALA A 113 18.18 0.45 -24.57
CA ALA A 113 18.18 -0.37 -25.79
C ALA A 113 18.22 0.47 -27.08
N THR A 114 18.76 -0.11 -28.14
CA THR A 114 18.85 0.47 -29.48
C THR A 114 18.05 -0.37 -30.47
N CYS A 115 17.32 0.28 -31.38
CA CYS A 115 16.64 -0.40 -32.49
C CYS A 115 17.66 -0.82 -33.54
N THR A 116 17.75 -2.12 -33.84
CA THR A 116 18.64 -2.68 -34.86
C THR A 116 17.90 -3.74 -35.67
N ALA A 117 17.83 -3.56 -36.98
CA ALA A 117 17.12 -4.44 -37.91
C ALA A 117 15.63 -4.69 -37.56
N GLY A 118 15.00 -3.80 -36.79
CA GLY A 118 13.59 -3.90 -36.37
C GLY A 118 13.37 -4.64 -35.04
N ALA A 119 14.46 -4.99 -34.34
CA ALA A 119 14.40 -5.49 -32.97
C ALA A 119 15.11 -4.52 -32.02
N CYS A 120 14.57 -4.36 -30.81
CA CYS A 120 15.25 -3.64 -29.74
C CYS A 120 16.30 -4.56 -29.09
N ALA A 121 17.58 -4.17 -29.17
CA ALA A 121 18.69 -4.91 -28.58
C ALA A 121 19.40 -4.05 -27.53
N CYS A 122 19.89 -4.67 -26.46
CA CYS A 122 20.81 -4.00 -25.55
C CYS A 122 22.21 -3.94 -26.18
N PRO A 123 22.92 -2.79 -26.09
CA PRO A 123 24.30 -2.70 -26.54
C PRO A 123 25.19 -3.55 -25.63
N SER A 124 26.00 -4.44 -26.21
CA SER A 124 26.99 -5.22 -25.46
C SER A 124 27.91 -4.29 -24.64
N PRO A 125 28.17 -4.56 -23.34
CA PRO A 125 27.90 -5.81 -22.61
C PRO A 125 26.57 -5.87 -21.82
N LEU A 126 25.63 -4.93 -22.01
CA LEU A 126 24.41 -4.87 -21.21
C LEU A 126 23.42 -6.00 -21.55
N LEU A 127 22.73 -6.51 -20.53
CA LEU A 127 21.71 -7.55 -20.66
C LEU A 127 20.30 -6.96 -20.69
N ALA A 128 19.41 -7.59 -21.46
CA ALA A 128 17.98 -7.26 -21.51
C ALA A 128 17.23 -7.92 -20.34
N CYS A 129 17.10 -7.21 -19.21
CA CYS A 129 16.52 -7.74 -17.99
C CYS A 129 15.26 -6.95 -17.60
N GLY A 130 14.10 -7.62 -17.56
CA GLY A 130 12.85 -7.03 -17.06
C GLY A 130 12.35 -5.79 -17.81
N GLY A 131 12.59 -5.71 -19.13
CA GLY A 131 12.15 -4.57 -19.95
C GLY A 131 13.05 -3.33 -19.86
N ARG A 132 14.35 -3.52 -19.56
CA ARG A 132 15.40 -2.50 -19.62
C ARG A 132 16.76 -3.14 -19.90
N CYS A 133 17.74 -2.34 -20.31
CA CYS A 133 19.13 -2.78 -20.35
C CYS A 133 19.80 -2.52 -19.00
N VAL A 134 20.54 -3.51 -18.49
CA VAL A 134 21.29 -3.42 -17.23
C VAL A 134 22.74 -3.85 -17.46
N ASP A 135 23.67 -3.25 -16.74
CA ASP A 135 25.05 -3.71 -16.70
C ASP A 135 25.18 -4.82 -15.64
N PRO A 136 25.35 -6.10 -16.04
CA PRO A 136 25.47 -7.19 -15.08
C PRO A 136 26.76 -7.12 -14.26
N THR A 137 27.73 -6.27 -14.61
CA THR A 137 29.00 -6.17 -13.89
C THR A 137 28.96 -5.27 -12.66
N THR A 138 27.93 -4.40 -12.57
CA THR A 138 27.75 -3.40 -11.50
C THR A 138 26.33 -3.32 -10.91
N ASP A 139 25.29 -3.79 -11.59
CA ASP A 139 23.91 -3.78 -11.05
C ASP A 139 23.73 -4.84 -9.94
N GLY A 140 23.63 -4.37 -8.69
CA GLY A 140 23.39 -5.21 -7.50
C GLY A 140 22.07 -6.00 -7.48
N ALA A 141 21.16 -5.76 -8.43
CA ALA A 141 19.93 -6.53 -8.63
C ALA A 141 19.99 -7.48 -9.85
N ASN A 142 21.04 -7.41 -10.68
CA ASN A 142 21.22 -8.22 -11.89
C ASN A 142 22.68 -8.70 -12.07
N CYS A 143 23.35 -9.00 -10.96
CA CYS A 143 24.78 -9.19 -10.91
C CYS A 143 25.22 -10.52 -11.55
N GLY A 144 25.94 -10.44 -12.66
CA GLY A 144 26.28 -11.58 -13.51
C GLY A 144 25.11 -12.14 -14.35
N GLY A 145 23.89 -11.62 -14.19
CA GLY A 145 22.70 -12.11 -14.89
C GLY A 145 21.38 -11.55 -14.35
N CYS A 146 20.34 -11.58 -15.19
CA CYS A 146 19.02 -11.01 -14.84
C CYS A 146 18.44 -11.60 -13.55
N GLY A 147 18.04 -10.73 -12.61
CA GLY A 147 17.42 -11.11 -11.34
C GLY A 147 18.37 -11.68 -10.28
N ILE A 148 19.68 -11.75 -10.54
CA ILE A 148 20.68 -12.17 -9.55
C ILE A 148 20.98 -10.98 -8.63
N ALA A 149 20.21 -10.86 -7.56
CA ALA A 149 20.38 -9.81 -6.56
C ALA A 149 21.34 -10.24 -5.44
N CYS A 150 22.25 -9.36 -5.03
CA CYS A 150 23.32 -9.68 -4.06
C CYS A 150 22.88 -9.70 -2.58
N GLY A 151 21.57 -9.59 -2.31
CA GLY A 151 21.01 -9.64 -0.96
C GLY A 151 21.39 -8.46 -0.04
N PRO A 152 20.96 -8.50 1.23
CA PRO A 152 21.45 -7.58 2.27
C PRO A 152 22.97 -7.68 2.42
N GLY A 153 23.64 -6.57 2.74
CA GLY A 153 25.10 -6.53 2.89
C GLY A 153 25.93 -6.66 1.60
N GLY A 154 25.35 -7.18 0.50
CA GLY A 154 26.05 -7.40 -0.76
C GLY A 154 26.15 -6.18 -1.69
N GLU A 155 27.09 -6.26 -2.62
CA GLU A 155 27.26 -5.42 -3.82
C GLU A 155 27.74 -6.24 -5.01
N CYS A 156 27.59 -5.70 -6.22
CA CYS A 156 28.08 -6.34 -7.44
C CYS A 156 29.47 -5.82 -7.80
N VAL A 157 30.44 -6.73 -7.89
CA VAL A 157 31.83 -6.42 -8.26
C VAL A 157 32.24 -7.34 -9.41
N ALA A 158 32.50 -6.75 -10.58
CA ALA A 158 32.92 -7.46 -11.80
C ALA A 158 32.01 -8.66 -12.17
N GLY A 159 30.69 -8.50 -11.97
CA GLY A 159 29.68 -9.52 -12.29
C GLY A 159 29.58 -10.66 -11.29
N LYS A 160 30.08 -10.47 -10.07
CA LYS A 160 29.88 -11.39 -8.93
C LYS A 160 29.43 -10.60 -7.71
N CYS A 161 28.54 -11.20 -6.93
CA CYS A 161 28.17 -10.64 -5.63
C CYS A 161 29.33 -10.80 -4.64
N ALA A 162 29.67 -9.70 -3.98
CA ALA A 162 30.66 -9.61 -2.92
C ALA A 162 30.06 -8.89 -1.72
N CYS A 163 30.62 -9.08 -0.53
CA CYS A 163 30.15 -8.39 0.67
C CYS A 163 30.79 -7.00 0.80
N LYS A 164 29.97 -6.00 1.13
CA LYS A 164 30.42 -4.63 1.36
C LYS A 164 31.40 -4.56 2.54
N PRO A 165 32.30 -3.56 2.58
CA PRO A 165 33.15 -3.30 3.74
C PRO A 165 32.33 -3.27 5.05
N GLY A 166 32.75 -4.08 6.03
CA GLY A 166 32.05 -4.31 7.30
C GLY A 166 31.22 -5.60 7.37
N TYR A 167 30.87 -6.20 6.23
CA TYR A 167 30.14 -7.48 6.16
C TYR A 167 31.10 -8.64 5.88
N ALA A 168 30.86 -9.79 6.52
CA ALA A 168 31.57 -11.03 6.25
C ALA A 168 30.78 -11.94 5.30
N GLU A 169 31.49 -12.74 4.51
CA GLU A 169 30.88 -13.80 3.69
C GLU A 169 30.62 -15.03 4.57
N CYS A 170 29.34 -15.32 4.77
CA CYS A 170 28.83 -16.42 5.57
C CYS A 170 27.98 -17.33 4.68
N ALA A 171 28.60 -18.39 4.17
CA ALA A 171 27.98 -19.46 3.38
C ALA A 171 27.17 -18.95 2.17
N GLY A 172 27.73 -18.00 1.42
CA GLY A 172 27.11 -17.39 0.24
C GLY A 172 26.14 -16.24 0.55
N THR A 173 26.07 -15.79 1.81
CA THR A 173 25.32 -14.59 2.24
C THR A 173 26.23 -13.60 2.95
N CYS A 174 25.86 -12.32 2.99
CA CYS A 174 26.66 -11.28 3.65
C CYS A 174 26.06 -10.90 5.00
N ALA A 175 26.80 -11.14 6.09
CA ALA A 175 26.34 -10.87 7.45
C ALA A 175 27.17 -9.77 8.13
N ASP A 176 26.49 -8.91 8.90
CA ASP A 176 27.14 -7.93 9.76
C ASP A 176 27.50 -8.61 11.09
N LEU A 177 28.77 -9.01 11.25
CA LEU A 177 29.25 -9.69 12.46
C LEU A 177 29.19 -8.82 13.73
N GLN A 178 28.89 -7.52 13.60
CA GLN A 178 28.75 -6.58 14.71
C GLN A 178 27.30 -6.41 15.21
N ALA A 179 26.31 -6.77 14.38
CA ALA A 179 24.90 -6.49 14.62
C ALA A 179 23.92 -7.65 14.35
N ASP A 180 24.31 -8.69 13.60
CA ASP A 180 23.45 -9.85 13.30
C ASP A 180 23.47 -10.89 14.44
N PRO A 181 22.34 -11.16 15.14
CA PRO A 181 22.29 -12.17 16.22
C PRO A 181 22.46 -13.63 15.76
N LEU A 182 22.48 -13.90 14.45
CA LEU A 182 22.75 -15.24 13.87
C LEU A 182 24.22 -15.44 13.48
N HIS A 183 24.99 -14.35 13.36
CA HIS A 183 26.39 -14.34 12.92
C HIS A 183 27.27 -13.45 13.82
N CYS A 184 26.92 -13.32 15.11
CA CYS A 184 27.56 -12.37 16.02
C CYS A 184 28.99 -12.81 16.34
N SER A 185 29.98 -11.92 16.23
CA SER A 185 31.43 -12.19 16.24
C SER A 185 31.98 -13.02 15.05
N ALA A 186 31.24 -14.01 14.55
CA ALA A 186 31.67 -14.88 13.46
C ALA A 186 30.47 -15.56 12.74
N CYS A 187 30.70 -16.01 11.51
CA CYS A 187 29.68 -16.71 10.72
C CYS A 187 29.12 -17.94 11.44
N GLY A 188 27.80 -17.97 11.67
CA GLY A 188 27.11 -19.06 12.35
C GLY A 188 27.17 -19.01 13.87
N SER A 189 27.89 -18.05 14.46
CA SER A 189 27.88 -17.78 15.90
C SER A 189 26.58 -17.07 16.32
N LYS A 190 25.48 -17.84 16.30
CA LYS A 190 24.19 -17.40 16.79
C LYS A 190 24.26 -17.16 18.30
N CYS A 191 23.71 -16.03 18.76
CA CYS A 191 23.67 -15.72 20.18
C CYS A 191 22.85 -16.75 20.98
N PRO A 192 23.39 -17.29 22.09
CA PRO A 192 22.71 -18.26 22.93
C PRO A 192 21.70 -17.57 23.86
N THR A 193 20.54 -18.19 24.05
CA THR A 193 19.55 -17.74 25.06
C THR A 193 20.21 -17.62 26.44
N PRO A 194 20.01 -16.52 27.19
CA PRO A 194 18.99 -15.49 26.99
C PRO A 194 19.32 -14.37 25.99
N PHE A 195 20.53 -14.32 25.44
CA PHE A 195 20.99 -13.26 24.55
C PHE A 195 20.35 -13.40 23.16
N SER A 196 19.74 -12.31 22.68
CA SER A 196 19.01 -12.25 21.42
C SER A 196 19.37 -11.04 20.55
N GLY A 197 20.34 -10.24 21.00
CA GLY A 197 20.92 -9.13 20.25
C GLY A 197 22.42 -9.34 20.05
N CYS A 198 22.97 -8.73 19.01
CA CYS A 198 24.40 -8.56 18.81
C CYS A 198 24.71 -7.06 18.84
N ALA A 199 25.77 -6.65 19.54
CA ALA A 199 26.23 -5.27 19.57
C ALA A 199 27.76 -5.23 19.67
N ALA A 200 28.42 -4.50 18.77
CA ALA A 200 29.89 -4.48 18.63
C ALA A 200 30.52 -5.88 18.46
N GLY A 201 29.73 -6.86 17.99
CA GLY A 201 30.14 -8.26 17.85
C GLY A 201 30.04 -9.09 19.13
N GLU A 202 29.53 -8.53 20.22
CA GLU A 202 29.25 -9.26 21.45
C GLU A 202 27.76 -9.61 21.56
N CYS A 203 27.46 -10.83 22.01
CA CYS A 203 26.09 -11.27 22.24
C CYS A 203 25.54 -10.67 23.54
N GLY A 204 24.39 -10.03 23.43
CA GLY A 204 23.75 -9.34 24.53
C GLY A 204 22.23 -9.29 24.37
N CYS A 205 21.62 -8.31 25.03
CA CYS A 205 20.23 -7.95 24.77
C CYS A 205 20.12 -7.09 23.50
N ALA A 206 18.96 -7.14 22.85
CA ALA A 206 18.66 -6.20 21.77
C ALA A 206 18.71 -4.74 22.28
N PRO A 207 18.98 -3.74 21.41
CA PRO A 207 18.97 -2.33 21.80
C PRO A 207 17.72 -1.94 22.60
N SER A 208 17.93 -1.22 23.70
CA SER A 208 16.90 -0.83 24.68
C SER A 208 16.26 -1.96 25.51
N ALA A 209 16.75 -3.20 25.44
CA ALA A 209 16.42 -4.25 26.41
C ALA A 209 17.52 -4.40 27.48
N THR A 210 17.11 -4.56 28.74
CA THR A 210 17.99 -4.82 29.88
C THR A 210 18.13 -6.32 30.12
N LEU A 211 19.34 -6.77 30.47
CA LEU A 211 19.56 -8.13 30.94
C LEU A 211 19.07 -8.26 32.40
N CYS A 212 17.99 -9.02 32.60
CA CYS A 212 17.65 -9.56 33.91
C CYS A 212 18.19 -10.98 34.05
N THR A 213 18.16 -11.53 35.26
CA THR A 213 18.88 -12.75 35.70
C THR A 213 18.88 -13.91 34.70
N ASP A 214 17.75 -14.19 34.06
CA ASP A 214 17.54 -15.31 33.14
C ASP A 214 16.98 -14.88 31.76
N ARG A 215 16.75 -13.58 31.52
CA ARG A 215 16.15 -13.08 30.26
C ARG A 215 16.42 -11.60 30.00
N CYS A 216 16.56 -11.26 28.72
CA CYS A 216 16.44 -9.88 28.25
C CYS A 216 14.98 -9.40 28.31
N VAL A 217 14.76 -8.17 28.78
CA VAL A 217 13.43 -7.54 28.88
C VAL A 217 13.48 -6.08 28.43
N ALA A 218 12.42 -5.60 27.76
CA ALA A 218 12.24 -4.18 27.52
C ALA A 218 11.61 -3.56 28.78
N THR A 219 12.43 -2.96 29.65
CA THR A 219 11.94 -2.35 30.91
C THR A 219 11.03 -1.15 30.67
N SER A 220 10.93 -0.66 29.43
CA SER A 220 9.95 0.34 28.98
C SER A 220 8.49 -0.11 29.08
N ASP A 221 8.22 -1.42 28.91
CA ASP A 221 6.87 -1.96 28.68
C ASP A 221 6.63 -3.39 29.20
N ASP A 222 7.66 -4.12 29.67
CA ASP A 222 7.47 -5.41 30.37
C ASP A 222 6.86 -5.20 31.77
N ALA A 223 5.64 -5.72 31.97
CA ALA A 223 4.88 -5.56 33.21
C ALA A 223 5.45 -6.29 34.44
N LEU A 224 6.48 -7.14 34.27
CA LEU A 224 7.21 -7.83 35.35
C LEU A 224 8.56 -7.17 35.67
N ALA A 225 9.01 -6.22 34.85
CA ALA A 225 10.30 -5.54 34.97
C ALA A 225 10.20 -4.05 34.58
N CYS A 226 9.15 -3.38 35.03
CA CYS A 226 8.85 -2.02 34.63
C CYS A 226 9.86 -1.02 35.23
N GLY A 227 10.55 -0.29 34.36
CA GLY A 227 11.68 0.58 34.70
C GLY A 227 12.96 -0.15 35.12
N SER A 228 12.85 -1.35 35.71
CA SER A 228 13.97 -2.13 36.24
C SER A 228 13.62 -3.62 36.42
N CYS A 229 14.65 -4.47 36.37
CA CYS A 229 14.51 -5.91 36.64
C CYS A 229 13.88 -6.19 38.00
N GLY A 230 12.88 -7.08 38.04
CA GLY A 230 12.21 -7.48 39.28
C GLY A 230 11.23 -6.45 39.86
N SER A 231 10.86 -5.43 39.09
CA SER A 231 9.83 -4.45 39.45
C SER A 231 8.51 -4.72 38.69
N PRO A 232 7.67 -5.66 39.14
CA PRO A 232 6.36 -5.90 38.54
C PRO A 232 5.39 -4.78 38.91
N CYS A 233 4.53 -4.40 37.95
CA CYS A 233 3.41 -3.50 38.23
C CYS A 233 2.29 -4.24 39.00
N GLY A 234 1.52 -3.49 39.80
CA GLY A 234 0.40 -4.06 40.54
C GLY A 234 -0.70 -4.63 39.62
N PRO A 235 -1.62 -5.48 40.14
CA PRO A 235 -2.66 -6.11 39.31
C PRO A 235 -3.62 -5.10 38.65
N ARG A 236 -3.73 -3.88 39.19
CA ARG A 236 -4.51 -2.74 38.66
C ARG A 236 -3.71 -1.80 37.75
N GLU A 237 -2.47 -2.14 37.43
CA GLU A 237 -1.54 -1.30 36.67
C GLU A 237 -1.05 -1.98 35.38
N VAL A 238 -0.41 -1.18 34.53
CA VAL A 238 0.34 -1.58 33.33
C VAL A 238 1.67 -0.83 33.31
N CYS A 239 2.69 -1.39 32.67
CA CYS A 239 3.91 -0.63 32.38
C CYS A 239 3.64 0.32 31.21
N GLY A 240 3.63 1.63 31.48
CA GLY A 240 3.56 2.66 30.43
C GLY A 240 4.93 2.85 29.81
N GLY A 241 4.98 3.11 28.49
CA GLY A 241 6.18 3.07 27.62
C GLY A 241 7.41 3.91 27.99
N ALA A 242 7.36 4.62 29.12
CA ALA A 242 8.50 5.28 29.78
C ALA A 242 9.11 4.45 30.93
N GLY A 243 8.74 3.17 31.06
CA GLY A 243 9.20 2.31 32.16
C GLY A 243 8.63 2.69 33.53
N THR A 244 7.35 3.10 33.59
CA THR A 244 6.68 3.42 34.86
C THR A 244 5.30 2.78 34.96
N CYS A 245 4.96 2.28 36.15
CA CYS A 245 3.65 1.68 36.40
C CYS A 245 2.56 2.77 36.49
N ALA A 246 1.57 2.65 35.62
CA ALA A 246 0.41 3.50 35.52
C ALA A 246 -0.87 2.66 35.66
N CYS A 247 -1.96 3.28 36.10
CA CYS A 247 -3.24 2.57 36.24
C CYS A 247 -3.73 2.02 34.88
N ARG A 248 -4.34 0.83 34.89
CA ARG A 248 -5.03 0.28 33.70
C ARG A 248 -6.05 1.30 33.16
N PRO A 249 -6.26 1.39 31.83
CA PRO A 249 -7.32 2.23 31.26
C PRO A 249 -8.68 1.99 31.94
N GLY A 250 -9.39 3.08 32.22
CA GLY A 250 -10.64 3.07 33.00
C GLY A 250 -10.45 3.27 34.52
N LEU A 251 -9.23 3.08 35.06
CA LEU A 251 -8.93 3.33 36.48
C LEU A 251 -8.25 4.70 36.67
N ALA A 252 -8.60 5.39 37.76
CA ALA A 252 -7.97 6.63 38.17
C ALA A 252 -6.93 6.40 39.29
N ARG A 253 -5.92 7.28 39.36
CA ARG A 253 -4.86 7.23 40.39
C ARG A 253 -5.26 8.11 41.59
N CYS A 254 -5.76 7.48 42.64
CA CYS A 254 -6.12 8.13 43.90
C CYS A 254 -4.98 7.91 44.92
N GLY A 255 -4.04 8.86 44.97
CA GLY A 255 -2.81 8.73 45.74
C GLY A 255 -1.94 7.60 45.21
N ALA A 256 -1.64 6.61 46.05
CA ALA A 256 -0.87 5.42 45.67
C ALA A 256 -1.72 4.34 44.98
N ALA A 257 -3.05 4.40 45.05
CA ALA A 257 -3.95 3.34 44.58
C ALA A 257 -4.58 3.65 43.22
N CYS A 258 -4.76 2.61 42.39
CA CYS A 258 -5.61 2.66 41.21
C CYS A 258 -7.02 2.17 41.55
N VAL A 259 -8.04 2.97 41.26
CA VAL A 259 -9.45 2.72 41.62
C VAL A 259 -10.38 2.94 40.42
N ASP A 260 -11.50 2.21 40.38
CA ASP A 260 -12.52 2.38 39.33
C ASP A 260 -13.56 3.41 39.77
N LEU A 261 -13.45 4.64 39.27
CA LEU A 261 -14.43 5.69 39.59
C LEU A 261 -15.84 5.38 39.02
N SER A 262 -15.98 4.38 38.15
CA SER A 262 -17.27 3.95 37.60
C SER A 262 -18.01 2.90 38.44
N SER A 263 -17.33 2.25 39.40
CA SER A 263 -17.93 1.17 40.21
C SER A 263 -17.47 1.07 41.67
N ASP A 264 -16.41 1.76 42.10
CA ASP A 264 -15.97 1.76 43.50
C ASP A 264 -16.91 2.63 44.37
N PRO A 265 -17.66 2.07 45.33
CA PRO A 265 -18.58 2.83 46.20
C PRO A 265 -17.86 3.70 47.23
N LEU A 266 -16.52 3.67 47.31
CA LEU A 266 -15.71 4.56 48.16
C LEU A 266 -15.01 5.66 47.35
N ASN A 267 -15.01 5.56 46.01
CA ASN A 267 -14.37 6.49 45.10
C ASN A 267 -15.27 6.80 43.89
N CYS A 268 -16.59 6.87 44.08
CA CYS A 268 -17.54 6.92 42.97
C CYS A 268 -17.48 8.29 42.28
N GLY A 269 -17.10 8.34 41.00
CA GLY A 269 -16.92 9.57 40.23
C GLY A 269 -15.71 10.43 40.61
N SER A 270 -15.24 10.38 41.87
CA SER A 270 -14.02 11.06 42.31
C SER A 270 -13.38 10.38 43.53
N CYS A 271 -12.06 10.57 43.70
CA CYS A 271 -11.29 9.99 44.80
C CYS A 271 -11.90 10.36 46.17
N GLY A 272 -12.25 9.36 46.97
CA GLY A 272 -12.85 9.54 48.30
C GLY A 272 -14.33 9.92 48.31
N GLN A 273 -15.03 10.03 47.17
CA GLN A 273 -16.48 10.20 47.16
C GLN A 273 -17.17 8.86 47.50
N THR A 274 -17.61 8.73 48.74
CA THR A 274 -18.30 7.53 49.22
C THR A 274 -19.80 7.56 48.93
N CYS A 275 -20.35 6.43 48.48
CA CYS A 275 -21.77 6.17 48.35
C CYS A 275 -22.38 5.71 49.69
N THR A 276 -23.33 6.47 50.22
CA THR A 276 -23.88 6.30 51.57
C THR A 276 -24.86 5.13 51.68
N SER A 277 -24.60 4.25 52.66
CA SER A 277 -25.42 3.07 52.97
C SER A 277 -26.93 3.38 53.06
N GLY A 278 -27.75 2.57 52.37
CA GLY A 278 -29.22 2.60 52.44
C GLY A 278 -29.94 3.61 51.54
N VAL A 279 -29.29 4.72 51.14
CA VAL A 279 -29.89 5.72 50.24
C VAL A 279 -29.45 5.53 48.79
N ASN A 280 -28.16 5.32 48.55
CA ASN A 280 -27.57 4.98 47.25
C ASN A 280 -26.17 4.45 47.58
N ASP A 281 -26.04 3.13 47.75
CA ASP A 281 -24.87 2.48 48.32
C ASP A 281 -24.01 1.72 47.30
N ILE A 282 -24.42 1.70 46.03
CA ILE A 282 -23.69 1.11 44.91
C ILE A 282 -23.18 2.23 44.01
N CYS A 283 -21.99 2.10 43.42
CA CYS A 283 -21.54 3.01 42.36
C CYS A 283 -21.89 2.46 40.98
N GLU A 284 -22.53 3.31 40.16
CA GLU A 284 -22.95 3.05 38.79
C GLU A 284 -22.53 4.23 37.91
N GLY A 285 -21.50 4.02 37.06
CA GLY A 285 -21.15 4.95 36.00
C GLY A 285 -20.79 6.36 36.48
N THR A 286 -20.06 6.45 37.60
CA THR A 286 -19.73 7.67 38.37
C THR A 286 -20.83 8.25 39.26
N THR A 287 -22.02 7.66 39.31
CA THR A 287 -23.13 8.09 40.18
C THR A 287 -23.44 7.05 41.25
N CYS A 288 -23.83 7.47 42.45
CA CYS A 288 -24.29 6.54 43.47
C CYS A 288 -25.76 6.15 43.21
N GLY A 289 -26.06 4.85 43.14
CA GLY A 289 -27.38 4.27 42.89
C GLY A 289 -27.72 3.10 43.83
N LYS A 290 -28.82 2.38 43.53
CA LYS A 290 -29.31 1.21 44.31
C LYS A 290 -29.25 -0.14 43.57
N LYS A 291 -28.90 -0.17 42.29
CA LYS A 291 -28.89 -1.38 41.45
C LYS A 291 -28.05 -1.11 40.20
N CYS A 292 -27.39 -2.14 39.68
CA CYS A 292 -26.77 -2.07 38.36
C CYS A 292 -27.82 -2.16 37.23
N SER A 293 -27.71 -1.25 36.27
CA SER A 293 -28.36 -1.36 34.96
C SER A 293 -27.75 -2.51 34.17
N ALA A 294 -28.59 -3.28 33.48
CA ALA A 294 -28.13 -4.33 32.58
C ALA A 294 -27.28 -3.72 31.44
N PRO A 295 -26.17 -4.35 31.03
CA PRO A 295 -25.73 -5.72 31.38
C PRO A 295 -24.79 -5.84 32.59
N ARG A 296 -24.49 -4.78 33.35
CA ARG A 296 -23.50 -4.83 34.45
C ARG A 296 -24.00 -5.70 35.60
N THR A 297 -23.11 -6.52 36.16
CA THR A 297 -23.35 -7.40 37.31
C THR A 297 -22.92 -6.71 38.61
N LEU A 298 -23.61 -6.97 39.71
CA LEU A 298 -23.23 -6.47 41.03
C LEU A 298 -22.22 -7.42 41.68
N CYS A 299 -20.98 -6.95 41.85
CA CYS A 299 -19.93 -7.63 42.61
C CYS A 299 -19.69 -6.87 43.92
N GLY A 300 -20.16 -7.44 45.03
CA GLY A 300 -20.21 -6.76 46.32
C GLY A 300 -21.09 -5.52 46.28
N ARG A 301 -20.46 -4.33 46.16
CA ARG A 301 -21.11 -3.02 46.02
C ARG A 301 -20.76 -2.29 44.71
N SER A 302 -20.13 -2.99 43.77
CA SER A 302 -19.61 -2.45 42.51
C SER A 302 -20.31 -3.03 41.30
N CYS A 303 -20.81 -2.18 40.41
CA CYS A 303 -21.37 -2.60 39.13
C CYS A 303 -20.27 -2.81 38.10
N VAL A 304 -20.07 -4.03 37.62
CA VAL A 304 -18.95 -4.38 36.71
C VAL A 304 -19.44 -5.08 35.44
N ASP A 305 -18.72 -4.91 34.33
CA ASP A 305 -18.96 -5.69 33.11
C ASP A 305 -18.04 -6.92 33.13
N LEU A 306 -18.59 -8.07 33.51
CA LEU A 306 -17.84 -9.34 33.57
C LEU A 306 -17.23 -9.76 32.23
N LEU A 307 -17.66 -9.18 31.10
CA LEU A 307 -17.10 -9.51 29.78
C LEU A 307 -15.82 -8.74 29.45
N ARG A 308 -15.54 -7.62 30.15
CA ARG A 308 -14.47 -6.65 29.82
C ARG A 308 -13.62 -6.20 31.00
N ASP A 309 -14.11 -6.30 32.23
CA ASP A 309 -13.38 -5.86 33.43
C ASP A 309 -12.20 -6.80 33.73
N PRO A 310 -10.93 -6.33 33.65
CA PRO A 310 -9.75 -7.14 33.95
C PRO A 310 -9.60 -7.45 35.45
N LEU A 311 -10.46 -6.94 36.33
CA LEU A 311 -10.48 -7.22 37.77
C LEU A 311 -11.61 -8.19 38.18
N ASN A 312 -12.64 -8.34 37.35
CA ASN A 312 -13.82 -9.18 37.58
C ASN A 312 -14.16 -10.01 36.34
N CYS A 313 -13.16 -10.64 35.74
CA CYS A 313 -13.31 -11.20 34.40
C CYS A 313 -14.07 -12.53 34.42
N GLY A 314 -15.29 -12.56 33.89
CA GLY A 314 -16.19 -13.72 33.88
C GLY A 314 -16.85 -14.04 35.22
N SER A 315 -16.31 -13.55 36.34
CA SER A 315 -16.89 -13.63 37.67
C SER A 315 -16.34 -12.51 38.56
N CYS A 316 -17.09 -12.16 39.62
CA CYS A 316 -16.60 -11.27 40.67
C CYS A 316 -15.26 -11.73 41.25
N ASP A 317 -14.43 -10.76 41.63
CA ASP A 317 -13.15 -10.96 42.32
C ASP A 317 -12.18 -11.92 41.59
N ARG A 318 -12.31 -12.05 40.26
CA ARG A 318 -11.39 -12.80 39.41
C ARG A 318 -10.54 -11.86 38.53
N PRO A 319 -9.46 -11.27 39.08
CA PRO A 319 -8.56 -10.42 38.31
C PRO A 319 -7.70 -11.25 37.35
N CYS A 320 -7.48 -10.70 36.17
CA CYS A 320 -6.50 -11.20 35.22
C CYS A 320 -5.08 -10.84 35.65
N ALA A 321 -4.10 -11.65 35.25
CA ALA A 321 -2.70 -11.44 35.61
C ALA A 321 -2.11 -10.16 34.99
N ALA A 322 -0.87 -9.83 35.39
CA ALA A 322 -0.04 -8.90 34.65
C ALA A 322 0.13 -9.40 33.20
N GLY A 323 0.06 -8.51 32.21
CA GLY A 323 0.11 -8.88 30.79
C GLY A 323 -1.14 -9.58 30.24
N GLN A 324 -2.27 -9.53 30.97
CA GLN A 324 -3.57 -10.05 30.51
C GLN A 324 -4.66 -8.97 30.53
N VAL A 325 -5.65 -9.11 29.63
CA VAL A 325 -6.91 -8.35 29.61
C VAL A 325 -8.10 -9.31 29.70
N CYS A 326 -9.27 -8.81 30.08
CA CYS A 326 -10.51 -9.57 29.98
C CYS A 326 -11.13 -9.41 28.59
N ALA A 327 -11.24 -10.49 27.83
CA ALA A 327 -11.94 -10.49 26.55
C ALA A 327 -13.07 -11.53 26.59
N ASN A 328 -14.32 -11.05 26.49
CA ASN A 328 -15.53 -11.87 26.54
C ASN A 328 -15.60 -12.80 27.78
N GLY A 329 -15.16 -12.30 28.93
CA GLY A 329 -15.17 -13.04 30.20
C GLY A 329 -14.00 -14.03 30.41
N ALA A 330 -13.06 -14.10 29.46
CA ALA A 330 -11.81 -14.85 29.61
C ALA A 330 -10.62 -13.92 29.81
N CYS A 331 -9.76 -14.22 30.78
CA CYS A 331 -8.47 -13.56 30.91
C CYS A 331 -7.52 -14.08 29.82
N VAL A 332 -7.19 -13.23 28.87
CA VAL A 332 -6.36 -13.58 27.69
C VAL A 332 -5.05 -12.82 27.71
N ALA A 333 -3.99 -13.46 27.24
CA ALA A 333 -2.67 -12.84 27.12
C ALA A 333 -2.66 -11.76 26.03
N THR A 334 -1.82 -10.75 26.24
CA THR A 334 -1.60 -9.65 25.29
C THR A 334 -0.12 -9.52 24.94
N THR A 335 0.18 -9.31 23.65
CA THR A 335 1.54 -9.04 23.16
C THR A 335 1.59 -7.73 22.38
N PRO A 336 2.59 -6.85 22.60
CA PRO A 336 2.76 -5.64 21.80
C PRO A 336 2.90 -5.96 20.30
N ALA A 337 2.19 -5.22 19.45
CA ALA A 337 2.22 -5.37 18.00
C ALA A 337 3.46 -4.70 17.40
N ILE A 338 4.66 -5.14 17.80
CA ILE A 338 5.94 -4.55 17.37
C ILE A 338 6.01 -4.59 15.84
N GLY A 339 6.26 -3.43 15.23
CA GLY A 339 6.24 -3.21 13.78
C GLY A 339 4.98 -2.53 13.24
N CYS A 340 3.90 -2.43 14.03
CA CYS A 340 2.67 -1.72 13.67
C CYS A 340 2.50 -0.44 14.50
N THR A 341 1.98 0.63 13.89
CA THR A 341 1.68 1.91 14.56
C THR A 341 0.19 2.14 14.83
N SER A 342 -0.69 1.37 14.18
CA SER A 342 -2.14 1.39 14.34
C SER A 342 -2.74 0.01 14.06
N CYS A 343 -4.05 -0.14 14.28
CA CYS A 343 -4.82 -1.29 13.83
C CYS A 343 -5.62 -0.95 12.56
N PRO A 344 -5.90 -1.91 11.67
CA PRO A 344 -5.56 -3.34 11.77
C PRO A 344 -4.07 -3.63 11.52
N CYS A 345 -3.52 -4.60 12.25
CA CYS A 345 -2.14 -5.07 12.12
C CYS A 345 -2.14 -6.55 11.74
N SER A 346 -1.55 -6.89 10.59
CA SER A 346 -1.47 -8.27 10.09
C SER A 346 -0.54 -9.16 10.92
N LEU A 347 0.45 -8.58 11.60
CA LEU A 347 1.44 -9.31 12.39
C LEU A 347 0.83 -10.07 13.58
N CYS A 348 -0.32 -9.62 14.12
CA CYS A 348 -0.96 -10.29 15.25
C CYS A 348 -1.29 -11.77 14.95
N GLY A 349 -1.83 -12.07 13.77
CA GLY A 349 -2.12 -13.45 13.36
C GLY A 349 -0.88 -14.35 13.24
N ALA A 350 0.32 -13.76 13.12
CA ALA A 350 1.60 -14.48 13.12
C ALA A 350 2.19 -14.65 14.54
N TYR A 351 2.00 -13.67 15.44
CA TYR A 351 2.39 -13.80 16.84
C TYR A 351 1.51 -14.81 17.61
N ALA A 352 0.20 -14.79 17.36
CA ALA A 352 -0.77 -15.71 17.96
C ALA A 352 -1.94 -15.95 16.98
N PRO A 353 -2.12 -17.18 16.45
CA PRO A 353 -3.23 -17.51 15.56
C PRO A 353 -4.59 -17.20 16.21
N GLY A 354 -5.45 -16.47 15.49
CA GLY A 354 -6.76 -16.05 15.98
C GLY A 354 -6.76 -14.84 16.91
N SER A 355 -5.61 -14.17 17.12
CA SER A 355 -5.56 -12.91 17.87
C SER A 355 -6.03 -11.70 17.04
N VAL A 356 -6.59 -10.71 17.72
CA VAL A 356 -7.08 -9.44 17.14
C VAL A 356 -6.14 -8.28 17.49
N CYS A 357 -5.96 -7.34 16.56
CA CYS A 357 -5.27 -6.08 16.85
C CYS A 357 -6.23 -5.11 17.55
N CYS A 358 -5.87 -4.69 18.76
CA CYS A 358 -6.56 -3.66 19.51
C CYS A 358 -5.72 -2.38 19.60
N PRO A 359 -6.34 -1.18 19.58
CA PRO A 359 -5.65 0.06 19.92
C PRO A 359 -4.92 -0.08 21.26
N GLY A 360 -3.69 0.44 21.32
CA GLY A 360 -2.95 0.46 22.58
C GLY A 360 -3.62 1.39 23.61
N ALA A 361 -3.28 1.20 24.88
CA ALA A 361 -3.65 2.15 25.94
C ALA A 361 -3.14 3.57 25.60
N PRO A 362 -3.77 4.65 26.10
CA PRO A 362 -3.25 6.00 25.91
C PRO A 362 -1.78 6.13 26.35
N GLY A 363 -0.89 6.51 25.42
CA GLY A 363 0.56 6.56 25.65
C GLY A 363 1.32 5.25 25.41
N ALA A 364 0.66 4.17 24.97
CA ALA A 364 1.34 2.97 24.50
C ALA A 364 2.07 3.25 23.17
N LYS A 365 3.30 2.74 23.05
CA LYS A 365 4.16 2.92 21.85
C LYS A 365 3.65 2.14 20.63
N TRP A 366 2.90 1.06 20.85
CA TRP A 366 2.43 0.14 19.83
C TRP A 366 0.96 -0.25 20.08
N PRO A 367 0.21 -0.68 19.05
CA PRO A 367 -1.03 -1.44 19.24
C PRO A 367 -0.78 -2.75 20.01
N THR A 368 -1.84 -3.39 20.46
CA THR A 368 -1.76 -4.64 21.25
C THR A 368 -2.47 -5.77 20.52
N CYS A 369 -1.77 -6.88 20.30
CA CYS A 369 -2.40 -8.13 19.86
C CYS A 369 -3.02 -8.82 21.08
N VAL A 370 -4.32 -9.09 21.03
CA VAL A 370 -5.09 -9.74 22.10
C VAL A 370 -5.49 -11.14 21.64
N ALA A 371 -5.22 -12.17 22.43
CA ALA A 371 -5.53 -13.57 22.09
C ALA A 371 -7.04 -13.91 22.21
N ALA A 372 -7.89 -13.15 21.52
CA ALA A 372 -9.34 -13.28 21.46
C ALA A 372 -9.89 -12.78 20.11
N SER A 373 -11.16 -13.05 19.83
CA SER A 373 -11.85 -12.64 18.60
C SER A 373 -12.35 -11.18 18.61
N VAL A 374 -12.33 -10.51 19.76
CA VAL A 374 -12.80 -9.13 19.95
C VAL A 374 -11.91 -8.39 20.94
N CYS A 375 -11.83 -7.07 20.81
CA CYS A 375 -11.17 -6.21 21.79
C CYS A 375 -12.06 -5.97 23.03
N PRO A 376 -11.45 -5.78 24.21
CA PRO A 376 -12.14 -5.27 25.40
C PRO A 376 -12.74 -3.87 25.16
#